data_AF-A0A6P1LKQ2-F1
#
_entry.id   AF-A0A6P1LKQ2-F1
#
_cell.length_a   1.000
_cell.length_b   1.000
_cell.length_c   1.000
_cell.angle_alpha   90.00
_cell.angle_beta   90.00
_cell.angle_gamma   90.00
#
_symmetry.space_group_name_H-M   'P 1'
#
loop_
_entity.id
_entity.type
_entity.pdbx_description
1 polymer ?
#
loop_
_entity_poly.entity_id
_entity_poly.type
_entity_poly.pdbx_seq_one_letter_code
_entity_poly.pdbx_strand_id
1 'polypeptide(L)'
;MKDQLIDINIKKILENWTVPMALRELYANALDETVLCNLDSYPKITYQNNELKIVDFGRGIKTDDFVQNENVEKINSDNMIGKFGIGLKDSIAVLFRNNKRITIQSNKGIFTPVLNNKQGIDENIETIHISKKNSNDDFIGTTITINDISLDEYNEFTSFFTFFSPNLYKINSNYGDLILNLNNNISKIFYNNMQVSEDAGLIFSYNINKPNKRFLKSLNRERTFISRDGYSDSIVKIIRSLDKKDPYFLKVINSIYDSRNDNNNSEWNFIDVKEFVLKNIDKKIIIFNNNDKQNAVFESYAKDEGYELCYLNNKDYIALENRGIYTINKFIYDFTSSYETQEIKEWDFNTEESNNWDDAIYYLKNLSLKWKKFKILYNKINFIVIEDHPSAKGITNGMQIEIVRKCLNNKKELISTLLHEICHVISESDDGTIEFESCLTECMGYIADY
;
A
#
# COMPACT_ATOMS: atom_id res chain seq x y z
N MET A 1 16.25 -24.81 -55.54
CA MET A 1 15.48 -25.70 -54.65
C MET A 1 14.22 -24.95 -54.26
N LYS A 2 13.04 -25.60 -54.22
CA LYS A 2 11.79 -24.95 -53.79
C LYS A 2 11.86 -24.70 -52.29
N ASP A 3 11.43 -23.51 -51.87
CA ASP A 3 11.27 -23.18 -50.45
C ASP A 3 10.27 -24.14 -49.79
N GLN A 4 10.53 -24.54 -48.55
CA GLN A 4 9.59 -25.35 -47.77
C GLN A 4 8.57 -24.42 -47.12
N LEU A 5 7.28 -24.65 -47.38
CA LEU A 5 6.18 -23.83 -46.82
C LEU A 5 5.52 -24.57 -45.66
N ILE A 6 5.34 -23.87 -44.53
CA ILE A 6 4.77 -24.41 -43.29
C ILE A 6 3.54 -23.58 -42.92
N ASP A 7 2.36 -24.20 -42.87
CA ASP A 7 1.14 -23.54 -42.40
C ASP A 7 1.18 -23.39 -40.87
N ILE A 8 1.15 -22.15 -40.37
CA ILE A 8 1.18 -21.86 -38.93
C ILE A 8 -0.20 -21.96 -38.26
N ASN A 9 -1.25 -22.31 -39.03
CA ASN A 9 -2.59 -22.66 -38.55
C ASN A 9 -3.16 -21.69 -37.50
N ILE A 10 -3.13 -20.40 -37.81
CA ILE A 10 -3.66 -19.37 -36.91
C ILE A 10 -5.19 -19.47 -36.89
N LYS A 11 -5.75 -20.02 -35.81
CA LYS A 11 -7.19 -20.30 -35.68
C LYS A 11 -8.04 -19.05 -35.42
N LYS A 12 -7.52 -18.10 -34.63
CA LYS A 12 -8.19 -16.83 -34.30
C LYS A 12 -7.09 -15.80 -34.06
N ILE A 13 -7.06 -14.75 -34.87
CA ILE A 13 -6.07 -13.68 -34.70
C ILE A 13 -6.52 -12.76 -33.57
N LEU A 14 -5.57 -12.32 -32.75
CA LEU A 14 -5.80 -11.32 -31.72
C LEU A 14 -5.97 -9.94 -32.36
N GLU A 15 -7.22 -9.54 -32.60
CA GLU A 15 -7.55 -8.23 -33.23
C GLU A 15 -7.07 -7.02 -32.42
N ASN A 16 -6.76 -7.20 -31.13
CA ASN A 16 -6.38 -6.14 -30.21
C ASN A 16 -4.85 -5.95 -30.03
N TRP A 17 -4.01 -6.70 -30.75
CA TRP A 17 -2.56 -6.56 -30.61
C TRP A 17 -1.98 -5.48 -31.52
N THR A 18 -1.20 -4.59 -30.91
CA THR A 18 -0.40 -3.58 -31.62
C THR A 18 0.95 -4.16 -32.05
N VAL A 19 1.64 -3.46 -32.96
CA VAL A 19 3.02 -3.80 -33.35
C VAL A 19 3.95 -3.86 -32.13
N PRO A 20 3.96 -2.86 -31.21
CA PRO A 20 4.74 -2.92 -29.97
C PRO A 20 4.49 -4.16 -29.11
N MET A 21 3.24 -4.63 -29.02
CA MET A 21 2.91 -5.85 -28.28
C MET A 21 3.48 -7.12 -28.95
N ALA A 22 3.49 -7.18 -30.28
CA ALA A 22 4.14 -8.26 -31.01
C ALA A 22 5.67 -8.24 -30.79
N LEU A 23 6.30 -7.06 -30.84
CA LEU A 23 7.73 -6.91 -30.53
C LEU A 23 8.06 -7.35 -29.10
N ARG A 24 7.20 -6.97 -28.13
CA ARG A 24 7.31 -7.36 -26.72
C ARG A 24 7.39 -8.88 -26.57
N GLU A 25 6.53 -9.62 -27.26
CA GLU A 25 6.48 -11.08 -27.17
C GLU A 25 7.64 -11.77 -27.87
N LEU A 26 8.13 -11.24 -29.00
CA LEU A 26 9.35 -11.75 -29.64
C LEU A 26 10.56 -11.59 -28.72
N TYR A 27 10.71 -10.44 -28.07
CA TYR A 27 11.79 -10.22 -27.12
C TYR A 27 11.63 -11.05 -25.83
N ALA A 28 10.40 -11.21 -25.32
CA ALA A 28 10.13 -12.09 -24.19
C ALA A 28 10.53 -13.54 -24.47
N ASN A 29 10.31 -14.04 -25.69
CA ASN A 29 10.75 -15.38 -26.08
C ASN A 29 12.28 -15.51 -26.08
N ALA A 30 13.00 -14.48 -26.53
CA ALA A 30 14.46 -14.43 -26.47
C ALA A 30 14.98 -14.44 -25.01
N LEU A 31 14.31 -13.71 -24.12
CA LEU A 31 14.62 -13.73 -22.68
C LEU A 31 14.38 -15.11 -22.05
N ASP A 32 13.24 -15.75 -22.36
CA ASP A 32 12.97 -17.11 -21.85
C ASP A 32 14.03 -18.11 -22.31
N GLU A 33 14.49 -18.00 -23.56
CA GLU A 33 15.50 -18.90 -24.12
C GLU A 33 16.85 -18.72 -23.41
N THR A 34 17.19 -17.49 -23.02
CA THR A 34 18.35 -17.18 -22.17
C THR A 34 18.26 -17.90 -20.82
N VAL A 35 17.08 -17.87 -20.19
CA VAL A 35 16.83 -18.56 -18.91
C VAL A 35 16.87 -20.09 -19.07
N LEU A 36 16.26 -20.63 -20.14
CA LEU A 36 16.25 -22.07 -20.43
C LEU A 36 17.64 -22.64 -20.66
N CYS A 37 18.45 -21.90 -21.38
CA CYS A 37 19.81 -22.30 -21.72
C CYS A 37 20.82 -21.94 -20.63
N ASN A 38 20.37 -21.32 -19.52
CA ASN A 38 21.21 -20.82 -18.43
C ASN A 38 22.39 -19.98 -18.95
N LEU A 39 22.09 -19.03 -19.84
CA LEU A 39 23.07 -18.16 -20.48
C LEU A 39 23.24 -16.87 -19.69
N ASP A 40 24.50 -16.41 -19.58
CA ASP A 40 24.83 -15.14 -18.92
C ASP A 40 24.58 -13.92 -19.82
N SER A 41 24.41 -14.14 -21.14
CA SER A 41 24.23 -13.08 -22.12
C SER A 41 22.76 -12.81 -22.42
N TYR A 42 22.30 -11.61 -22.08
CA TYR A 42 20.97 -11.13 -22.47
C TYR A 42 20.85 -10.98 -24.00
N PRO A 43 19.63 -11.11 -24.55
CA PRO A 43 19.39 -10.83 -25.95
C PRO A 43 19.78 -9.39 -26.31
N LYS A 44 20.42 -9.21 -27.46
CA LYS A 44 20.81 -7.89 -27.97
C LYS A 44 19.69 -7.29 -28.81
N ILE A 45 19.46 -6.00 -28.64
CA ILE A 45 18.59 -5.22 -29.53
C ILE A 45 19.42 -4.15 -30.24
N THR A 46 19.19 -3.99 -31.54
CA THR A 46 19.66 -2.83 -32.30
C THR A 46 18.50 -2.25 -33.11
N TYR A 47 18.38 -0.92 -33.12
CA TYR A 47 17.39 -0.19 -33.91
C TYR A 47 18.08 0.92 -34.71
N GLN A 48 18.03 0.83 -36.04
CA GLN A 48 18.64 1.79 -36.94
C GLN A 48 17.91 1.78 -38.29
N ASN A 49 17.70 2.94 -38.91
CA ASN A 49 17.08 3.05 -40.24
C ASN A 49 15.72 2.32 -40.34
N ASN A 50 14.87 2.43 -39.31
CA ASN A 50 13.59 1.72 -39.19
C ASN A 50 13.69 0.18 -39.25
N GLU A 51 14.87 -0.37 -38.99
CA GLU A 51 15.11 -1.79 -38.85
C GLU A 51 15.40 -2.11 -37.38
N LEU A 52 14.63 -3.03 -36.82
CA LEU A 52 14.82 -3.60 -35.49
C LEU A 52 15.42 -4.99 -35.64
N LYS A 53 16.52 -5.26 -34.94
CA LYS A 53 17.08 -6.61 -34.78
C LYS A 53 17.07 -7.03 -33.32
N ILE A 54 16.55 -8.23 -33.08
CA ILE A 54 16.60 -8.94 -31.80
C ILE A 54 17.48 -10.17 -32.00
N VAL A 55 18.52 -10.32 -31.19
CA VAL A 55 19.47 -11.44 -31.28
C VAL A 55 19.56 -12.15 -29.93
N ASP A 56 19.18 -13.43 -29.89
CA ASP A 56 19.45 -14.32 -28.76
C ASP A 56 20.56 -15.34 -29.11
N PHE A 57 21.17 -15.89 -28.08
CA PHE A 57 22.28 -16.86 -28.18
C PHE A 57 21.85 -18.27 -27.76
N GLY A 58 20.55 -18.56 -27.88
CA GLY A 58 19.93 -19.81 -27.47
C GLY A 58 20.13 -20.94 -28.48
N ARG A 59 19.22 -21.93 -28.44
CA ARG A 59 19.30 -23.13 -29.30
C ARG A 59 18.99 -22.85 -30.77
N GLY A 60 18.36 -21.70 -31.06
CA GLY A 60 17.92 -21.31 -32.39
C GLY A 60 16.53 -21.84 -32.75
N ILE A 61 15.66 -20.97 -33.28
CA ILE A 61 14.31 -21.34 -33.73
C ILE A 61 14.38 -22.39 -34.86
N LYS A 62 13.54 -23.43 -34.78
CA LYS A 62 13.35 -24.49 -35.76
C LYS A 62 11.92 -24.53 -36.30
N THR A 63 11.73 -25.33 -37.36
CA THR A 63 10.42 -25.53 -38.02
C THR A 63 9.29 -25.89 -37.06
N ASP A 64 9.54 -26.77 -36.08
CA ASP A 64 8.52 -27.24 -35.14
C ASP A 64 7.97 -26.11 -34.25
N ASP A 65 8.78 -25.09 -33.97
CA ASP A 65 8.41 -23.98 -33.07
C ASP A 65 7.30 -23.10 -33.67
N PHE A 66 7.13 -23.14 -35.00
CA PHE A 66 6.06 -22.45 -35.71
C PHE A 66 4.75 -23.25 -35.75
N VAL A 67 4.76 -24.53 -35.36
CA VAL A 67 3.60 -25.44 -35.46
C VAL A 67 3.09 -25.84 -34.08
N GLN A 68 3.96 -25.98 -33.09
CA GLN A 68 3.56 -26.35 -31.72
C GLN A 68 2.65 -25.29 -31.07
N ASN A 69 1.67 -25.74 -30.28
CA ASN A 69 0.74 -24.86 -29.57
C ASN A 69 1.15 -24.63 -28.10
N GLU A 70 1.84 -25.57 -27.45
CA GLU A 70 2.27 -25.41 -26.05
C GLU A 70 3.67 -26.02 -25.88
N ASN A 71 4.58 -25.30 -25.22
CA ASN A 71 5.91 -25.82 -24.89
C ASN A 71 5.93 -26.30 -23.44
N VAL A 72 6.02 -27.62 -23.26
CA VAL A 72 5.98 -28.30 -21.95
C VAL A 72 7.13 -27.86 -21.03
N GLU A 73 8.30 -27.54 -21.59
CA GLU A 73 9.45 -27.02 -20.82
C GLU A 73 9.11 -25.66 -20.20
N LYS A 74 8.29 -24.85 -20.89
CA LYS A 74 7.90 -23.53 -20.40
C LYS A 74 6.85 -23.56 -19.29
N ILE A 75 6.00 -24.58 -19.29
CA ILE A 75 4.94 -24.75 -18.28
C ILE A 75 5.54 -25.12 -16.92
N ASN A 76 6.66 -25.84 -16.90
CA ASN A 76 7.28 -26.37 -15.68
C ASN A 76 8.31 -25.43 -15.03
N SER A 77 8.57 -24.24 -15.60
CA SER A 77 9.51 -23.26 -15.06
C SER A 77 8.79 -22.09 -14.38
N ASP A 78 9.17 -21.79 -13.13
CA ASP A 78 8.58 -20.69 -12.35
C ASP A 78 9.04 -19.30 -12.82
N ASN A 79 10.24 -19.20 -13.41
CA ASN A 79 10.89 -17.92 -13.72
C ASN A 79 10.66 -17.42 -15.15
N MET A 80 9.87 -18.15 -15.94
CA MET A 80 9.62 -17.75 -17.31
C MET A 80 8.62 -16.62 -17.43
N ILE A 81 8.88 -15.80 -18.43
CA ILE A 81 7.93 -14.85 -18.95
C ILE A 81 6.91 -15.66 -19.77
N GLY A 82 7.33 -16.39 -20.81
CA GLY A 82 6.56 -17.30 -21.67
C GLY A 82 5.95 -18.53 -20.99
N LYS A 83 4.65 -18.86 -21.20
CA LYS A 83 4.02 -20.10 -20.70
C LYS A 83 3.18 -20.86 -21.73
N PHE A 84 2.64 -20.18 -22.75
CA PHE A 84 1.57 -20.73 -23.58
C PHE A 84 1.94 -21.05 -25.04
N GLY A 85 3.22 -21.05 -25.44
CA GLY A 85 3.69 -21.57 -26.74
C GLY A 85 3.17 -20.91 -28.04
N ILE A 86 2.16 -20.04 -27.99
CA ILE A 86 1.45 -19.47 -29.16
C ILE A 86 1.98 -18.08 -29.54
N GLY A 87 2.65 -17.38 -28.62
CA GLY A 87 3.03 -15.96 -28.78
C GLY A 87 3.91 -15.65 -30.00
N LEU A 88 4.71 -16.61 -30.48
CA LEU A 88 5.52 -16.44 -31.70
C LEU A 88 4.63 -16.30 -32.96
N LYS A 89 3.60 -17.16 -33.09
CA LYS A 89 2.70 -17.16 -34.26
C LYS A 89 1.86 -15.88 -34.29
N ASP A 90 1.33 -15.48 -33.15
CA ASP A 90 0.52 -14.27 -33.02
C ASP A 90 1.34 -13.02 -33.33
N SER A 91 2.58 -12.95 -32.83
CA SER A 91 3.50 -11.83 -33.13
C SER A 91 3.78 -11.72 -34.62
N ILE A 92 4.07 -12.86 -35.29
CA ILE A 92 4.31 -12.88 -36.74
C ILE A 92 3.05 -12.44 -37.49
N ALA A 93 1.87 -12.90 -37.10
CA ALA A 93 0.61 -12.54 -37.73
C ALA A 93 0.32 -11.04 -37.63
N VAL A 94 0.53 -10.45 -36.46
CA VAL A 94 0.32 -9.01 -36.20
C VAL A 94 1.30 -8.18 -37.03
N LEU A 95 2.58 -8.52 -37.02
CA LEU A 95 3.61 -7.82 -37.80
C LEU A 95 3.31 -7.88 -39.30
N PHE A 96 2.98 -9.08 -39.81
CA PHE A 96 2.68 -9.29 -41.22
C PHE A 96 1.50 -8.44 -41.71
N ARG A 97 0.42 -8.37 -40.93
CA ARG A 97 -0.79 -7.59 -41.26
C ARG A 97 -0.57 -6.08 -41.22
N ASN A 98 0.35 -5.63 -40.37
CA ASN A 98 0.76 -4.23 -40.31
C ASN A 98 1.87 -3.90 -41.32
N ASN A 99 2.04 -4.73 -42.35
CA ASN A 99 3.04 -4.59 -43.41
C ASN A 99 4.48 -4.49 -42.91
N LYS A 100 4.78 -5.07 -41.73
CA LYS A 100 6.14 -5.14 -41.20
C LYS A 100 6.81 -6.39 -41.76
N ARG A 101 7.92 -6.21 -42.47
CA ARG A 101 8.67 -7.34 -43.03
C ARG A 101 9.52 -7.97 -41.95
N ILE A 102 9.32 -9.25 -41.68
CA ILE A 102 10.03 -10.02 -40.66
C ILE A 102 10.83 -11.15 -41.30
N THR A 103 12.08 -11.28 -40.87
CA THR A 103 12.97 -12.40 -41.20
C THR A 103 13.55 -12.97 -39.92
N ILE A 104 13.39 -14.28 -39.72
CA ILE A 104 13.94 -15.01 -38.57
C ILE A 104 15.05 -15.92 -39.09
N GLN A 105 16.25 -15.81 -38.55
CA GLN A 105 17.42 -16.58 -38.96
C GLN A 105 18.01 -17.32 -37.76
N SER A 106 18.31 -18.60 -37.96
CA SER A 106 19.07 -19.44 -37.03
C SER A 106 19.95 -20.42 -37.83
N ASN A 107 20.79 -21.21 -37.14
CA ASN A 107 21.48 -22.34 -37.77
C ASN A 107 20.53 -23.44 -38.29
N LYS A 108 19.21 -23.34 -38.05
CA LYS A 108 18.19 -24.29 -38.55
C LYS A 108 17.49 -23.81 -39.82
N GLY A 109 17.71 -22.56 -40.24
CA GLY A 109 17.14 -22.00 -41.46
C GLY A 109 16.89 -20.50 -41.39
N ILE A 110 16.49 -19.96 -42.54
CA ILE A 110 15.96 -18.60 -42.68
C ILE A 110 14.45 -18.74 -42.92
N PHE A 111 13.66 -18.08 -42.08
CA PHE A 111 12.21 -18.19 -42.02
C PHE A 111 11.59 -16.83 -42.31
N THR A 112 10.67 -16.78 -43.29
CA THR A 112 9.95 -15.57 -43.68
C THR A 112 8.47 -15.86 -43.86
N PRO A 113 7.54 -15.08 -43.28
CA PRO A 113 6.11 -15.25 -43.52
C PRO A 113 5.73 -14.84 -44.94
N VAL A 114 4.84 -15.61 -45.54
CA VAL A 114 4.29 -15.41 -46.88
C VAL A 114 2.81 -15.77 -46.88
N LEU A 115 2.03 -15.16 -47.78
CA LEU A 115 0.67 -15.65 -48.07
C LEU A 115 0.77 -16.86 -48.99
N ASN A 116 -0.03 -17.88 -48.69
CA ASN A 116 -0.19 -19.03 -49.56
C ASN A 116 -1.57 -19.66 -49.35
N ASN A 117 -2.06 -20.41 -50.35
CA ASN A 117 -3.33 -21.10 -50.25
C ASN A 117 -3.21 -22.32 -49.33
N LYS A 118 -4.22 -22.48 -48.47
CA LYS A 118 -4.32 -23.65 -47.60
C LYS A 118 -4.48 -24.92 -48.42
N GLN A 119 -3.65 -25.94 -48.16
CA GLN A 119 -3.74 -27.23 -48.83
C GLN A 119 -4.80 -28.13 -48.15
N GLY A 120 -5.74 -28.67 -48.92
CA GLY A 120 -6.65 -29.74 -48.49
C GLY A 120 -8.04 -29.32 -47.97
N ILE A 121 -8.38 -28.03 -47.93
CA ILE A 121 -9.73 -27.49 -47.68
C ILE A 121 -9.85 -26.24 -48.54
N ASP A 122 -10.89 -26.13 -49.39
CA ASP A 122 -11.17 -25.01 -50.31
C ASP A 122 -9.93 -24.19 -50.69
N GLU A 123 -9.29 -24.53 -51.81
CA GLU A 123 -8.01 -23.98 -52.30
C GLU A 123 -7.98 -22.45 -52.50
N ASN A 124 -9.06 -21.74 -52.13
CA ASN A 124 -9.25 -20.30 -52.19
C ASN A 124 -9.07 -19.58 -50.84
N ILE A 125 -8.74 -20.28 -49.75
CA ILE A 125 -8.46 -19.64 -48.46
C ILE A 125 -6.95 -19.38 -48.35
N GLU A 126 -6.54 -18.11 -48.49
CA GLU A 126 -5.18 -17.66 -48.21
C GLU A 126 -4.91 -17.63 -46.69
N THR A 127 -3.84 -18.28 -46.26
CA THR A 127 -3.35 -18.23 -44.88
C THR A 127 -1.89 -17.79 -44.83
N ILE A 128 -1.41 -17.42 -43.64
CA ILE A 128 0.00 -17.10 -43.43
C ILE A 128 0.76 -18.43 -43.32
N HIS A 129 1.78 -18.60 -44.17
CA HIS A 129 2.73 -19.69 -44.13
C HIS A 129 4.12 -19.14 -43.79
N ILE A 130 4.98 -19.97 -43.20
CA ILE A 130 6.40 -19.68 -43.05
C ILE A 130 7.15 -20.37 -44.20
N SER A 131 7.80 -19.58 -45.05
CA SER A 131 8.78 -20.05 -46.01
C SER A 131 10.11 -20.29 -45.31
N LYS A 132 10.67 -21.49 -45.45
CA LYS A 132 11.97 -21.88 -44.92
C LYS A 132 12.97 -22.06 -46.06
N LYS A 133 14.13 -21.41 -45.90
CA LYS A 133 15.35 -21.61 -46.67
C LYS A 133 16.45 -22.18 -45.79
N ASN A 134 17.41 -22.86 -46.41
CA ASN A 134 18.61 -23.30 -45.70
C ASN A 134 19.43 -22.07 -45.26
N SER A 135 19.95 -22.13 -44.05
CA SER A 135 20.92 -21.17 -43.54
C SER A 135 22.31 -21.77 -43.68
N ASN A 136 23.28 -20.97 -44.14
CA ASN A 136 24.71 -21.32 -44.14
C ASN A 136 25.43 -20.66 -42.94
N ASP A 137 24.66 -20.28 -41.93
CA ASP A 137 25.15 -19.56 -40.76
C ASP A 137 25.58 -20.54 -39.66
N ASP A 138 26.83 -20.38 -39.19
CA ASP A 138 27.38 -21.15 -38.07
C ASP A 138 26.96 -20.56 -36.71
N PHE A 139 26.27 -19.40 -36.71
CA PHE A 139 25.74 -18.77 -35.50
C PHE A 139 24.75 -19.66 -34.74
N ILE A 140 25.04 -19.90 -33.46
CA ILE A 140 24.15 -20.61 -32.53
C ILE A 140 23.30 -19.57 -31.80
N GLY A 141 22.03 -19.49 -32.17
CA GLY A 141 21.07 -18.53 -31.65
C GLY A 141 19.97 -18.22 -32.66
N THR A 142 19.19 -17.19 -32.37
CA THR A 142 18.20 -16.65 -33.31
C THR A 142 18.40 -15.16 -33.52
N THR A 143 18.40 -14.72 -34.77
CA THR A 143 18.30 -13.32 -35.16
C THR A 143 16.94 -13.06 -35.79
N ILE A 144 16.16 -12.16 -35.20
CA ILE A 144 14.89 -11.68 -35.76
C ILE A 144 15.12 -10.26 -36.27
N THR A 145 14.98 -10.06 -37.57
CA THR A 145 15.06 -8.74 -38.22
C THR A 145 13.67 -8.31 -38.66
N ILE A 146 13.26 -7.10 -38.26
CA ILE A 146 11.94 -6.54 -38.55
C ILE A 146 12.14 -5.16 -39.14
N ASN A 147 11.72 -4.98 -40.38
CA ASN A 147 11.82 -3.70 -41.07
C ASN A 147 10.54 -2.89 -40.91
N ASP A 148 10.67 -1.60 -41.23
CA ASP A 148 9.57 -0.64 -41.30
C ASP A 148 8.95 -0.36 -39.91
N ILE A 149 9.76 -0.44 -38.84
CA ILE A 149 9.39 -0.08 -37.46
C ILE A 149 9.61 1.41 -37.23
N SER A 150 8.55 2.13 -36.84
CA SER A 150 8.65 3.55 -36.51
C SER A 150 9.35 3.76 -35.16
N LEU A 151 9.86 4.98 -34.94
CA LEU A 151 10.49 5.33 -33.67
C LEU A 151 9.50 5.22 -32.50
N ASP A 152 8.24 5.61 -32.72
CA ASP A 152 7.19 5.52 -31.69
C ASP A 152 6.88 4.07 -31.33
N GLU A 153 6.78 3.18 -32.33
CA GLU A 153 6.58 1.74 -32.10
C GLU A 153 7.76 1.13 -31.30
N TYR A 154 8.99 1.54 -31.62
CA TYR A 154 10.19 1.10 -30.90
C TYR A 154 10.23 1.62 -29.46
N ASN A 155 9.89 2.89 -29.24
CA ASN A 155 9.84 3.51 -27.91
C ASN A 155 8.75 2.87 -27.05
N GLU A 156 7.56 2.62 -27.60
CA GLU A 156 6.48 1.93 -26.89
C GLU A 156 6.90 0.49 -26.53
N PHE A 157 7.48 -0.24 -27.49
CA PHE A 157 8.01 -1.59 -27.27
C PHE A 157 9.03 -1.63 -26.12
N THR A 158 10.02 -0.75 -26.14
CA THR A 158 11.07 -0.71 -25.11
C THR A 158 10.51 -0.28 -23.74
N SER A 159 9.46 0.54 -23.71
CA SER A 159 8.79 0.96 -22.48
C SER A 159 8.13 -0.18 -21.69
N PHE A 160 7.89 -1.34 -22.33
CA PHE A 160 7.39 -2.54 -21.64
C PHE A 160 8.44 -3.18 -20.75
N PHE A 161 9.71 -2.79 -20.84
CA PHE A 161 10.77 -3.41 -20.07
C PHE A 161 11.59 -2.40 -19.25
N THR A 162 11.78 -2.70 -17.96
CA THR A 162 12.44 -1.75 -17.06
C THR A 162 13.94 -1.60 -17.36
N PHE A 163 14.60 -2.61 -17.92
CA PHE A 163 16.05 -2.55 -18.23
C PHE A 163 16.38 -1.70 -19.46
N PHE A 164 15.41 -1.35 -20.31
CA PHE A 164 15.60 -0.34 -21.37
C PHE A 164 15.47 1.09 -20.86
N SER A 165 15.10 1.27 -19.60
CA SER A 165 14.95 2.58 -18.97
C SER A 165 16.02 2.73 -17.87
N PRO A 166 17.28 3.01 -18.23
CA PRO A 166 18.39 3.06 -17.27
C PRO A 166 18.26 4.19 -16.24
N ASN A 167 17.44 5.20 -16.53
CA ASN A 167 17.22 6.35 -15.65
C ASN A 167 16.15 6.09 -14.57
N LEU A 168 15.57 4.89 -14.52
CA LEU A 168 14.60 4.56 -13.47
C LEU A 168 15.31 4.35 -12.14
N TYR A 169 14.89 5.13 -11.15
CA TYR A 169 15.31 4.88 -9.78
C TYR A 169 14.50 3.71 -9.21
N LYS A 170 15.19 2.66 -8.78
CA LYS A 170 14.60 1.46 -8.20
C LYS A 170 15.09 1.31 -6.76
N ILE A 171 14.14 1.21 -5.82
CA ILE A 171 14.41 0.81 -4.45
C ILE A 171 14.22 -0.70 -4.37
N ASN A 172 15.30 -1.41 -4.11
CA ASN A 172 15.29 -2.87 -4.08
C ASN A 172 14.63 -3.40 -2.79
N SER A 173 14.03 -4.57 -2.90
CA SER A 173 13.54 -5.38 -1.79
C SER A 173 13.80 -6.87 -2.03
N ASN A 174 13.58 -7.69 -1.01
CA ASN A 174 13.75 -9.14 -1.15
C ASN A 174 12.75 -9.81 -2.10
N TYR A 175 11.66 -9.13 -2.48
CA TYR A 175 10.58 -9.67 -3.30
C TYR A 175 10.46 -9.03 -4.69
N GLY A 176 11.22 -7.97 -4.95
CA GLY A 176 11.07 -7.12 -6.12
C GLY A 176 11.52 -5.70 -5.85
N ASP A 177 11.17 -4.78 -6.75
CA ASP A 177 11.62 -3.40 -6.72
C ASP A 177 10.43 -2.45 -6.71
N LEU A 178 10.52 -1.39 -5.91
CA LEU A 178 9.66 -0.22 -6.06
C LEU A 178 10.35 0.75 -7.01
N ILE A 179 9.63 1.20 -8.03
CA ILE A 179 10.14 2.07 -9.09
C ILE A 179 9.54 3.46 -8.88
N LEU A 180 10.41 4.44 -8.67
CA LEU A 180 9.97 5.84 -8.56
C LEU A 180 9.49 6.33 -9.92
N ASN A 181 8.39 7.10 -9.86
CA ASN A 181 7.62 7.66 -10.95
C ASN A 181 8.37 7.72 -12.29
N LEU A 182 8.00 6.80 -13.19
CA LEU A 182 8.02 7.06 -14.62
C LEU A 182 7.24 8.35 -14.86
N ASN A 183 7.59 9.18 -15.83
CA ASN A 183 6.90 10.46 -16.12
C ASN A 183 5.43 10.30 -16.60
N ASN A 184 4.77 9.19 -16.26
CA ASN A 184 3.45 8.79 -16.72
C ASN A 184 2.47 8.81 -15.53
N ASN A 185 1.29 9.38 -15.73
CA ASN A 185 0.22 9.48 -14.72
C ASN A 185 -0.37 8.13 -14.24
N ILE A 186 0.18 7.00 -14.68
CA ILE A 186 -0.34 5.65 -14.42
C ILE A 186 0.83 4.76 -14.00
N SER A 187 0.68 4.15 -12.83
CA SER A 187 1.67 3.21 -12.32
C SER A 187 1.64 1.89 -13.08
N LYS A 188 2.81 1.31 -13.28
CA LYS A 188 2.99 0.06 -14.03
C LYS A 188 3.39 -1.09 -13.10
N ILE A 189 2.85 -2.26 -13.38
CA ILE A 189 3.22 -3.51 -12.71
C ILE A 189 4.07 -4.32 -13.68
N PHE A 190 5.29 -4.63 -13.26
CA PHE A 190 6.23 -5.48 -13.99
C PHE A 190 6.38 -6.82 -13.27
N TYR A 191 6.64 -7.86 -14.04
CA TYR A 191 7.03 -9.18 -13.60
C TYR A 191 8.32 -9.56 -14.30
N ASN A 192 9.38 -9.85 -13.53
CA ASN A 192 10.72 -10.12 -14.07
C ASN A 192 11.15 -9.08 -15.13
N ASN A 193 10.95 -7.79 -14.81
CA ASN A 193 11.23 -6.63 -15.65
C ASN A 193 10.36 -6.44 -16.89
N MET A 194 9.33 -7.25 -17.14
CA MET A 194 8.37 -7.04 -18.23
C MET A 194 7.01 -6.55 -17.69
N GLN A 195 6.43 -5.54 -18.32
CA GLN A 195 5.14 -4.97 -17.95
C GLN A 195 4.02 -6.00 -18.16
N VAL A 196 3.18 -6.17 -17.14
CA VAL A 196 2.06 -7.11 -17.11
C VAL A 196 0.72 -6.47 -16.73
N SER A 197 0.74 -5.27 -16.16
CA SER A 197 -0.48 -4.51 -15.84
C SER A 197 -0.18 -3.02 -15.66
N GLU A 198 -1.24 -2.23 -15.60
CA GLU A 198 -1.23 -0.81 -15.23
C GLU A 198 -2.27 -0.57 -14.13
N ASP A 199 -2.00 0.38 -13.23
CA ASP A 199 -2.92 0.77 -12.17
C ASP A 199 -2.82 2.27 -11.89
N ALA A 200 -3.88 3.02 -12.23
CA ALA A 200 -3.97 4.46 -11.99
C ALA A 200 -4.15 4.81 -10.50
N GLY A 201 -4.54 3.83 -9.67
CA GLY A 201 -4.73 4.02 -8.24
C GLY A 201 -3.48 3.80 -7.41
N LEU A 202 -2.32 3.47 -7.99
CA LEU A 202 -1.06 3.36 -7.25
C LEU A 202 -0.19 4.59 -7.48
N ILE A 203 0.56 5.00 -6.46
CA ILE A 203 1.53 6.09 -6.55
C ILE A 203 2.80 5.65 -7.26
N PHE A 204 3.24 4.41 -7.02
CA PHE A 204 4.50 3.89 -7.52
C PHE A 204 4.29 2.73 -8.48
N SER A 205 5.29 2.51 -9.33
CA SER A 205 5.38 1.31 -10.16
C SER A 205 6.14 0.22 -9.41
N TYR A 206 5.86 -1.05 -9.73
CA TYR A 206 6.44 -2.18 -9.00
C TYR A 206 6.95 -3.24 -9.97
N ASN A 207 8.17 -3.73 -9.73
CA ASN A 207 8.69 -4.90 -10.41
C ASN A 207 8.72 -6.10 -9.46
N ILE A 208 7.93 -7.12 -9.75
CA ILE A 208 7.81 -8.33 -8.92
C ILE A 208 8.81 -9.37 -9.44
N ASN A 209 9.77 -9.75 -8.59
CA ASN A 209 10.80 -10.75 -8.91
C ASN A 209 10.55 -12.09 -8.21
N LYS A 210 9.79 -12.09 -7.09
CA LYS A 210 9.39 -13.31 -6.37
C LYS A 210 7.86 -13.39 -6.27
N PRO A 211 7.19 -13.86 -7.33
CA PRO A 211 5.74 -13.90 -7.38
C PRO A 211 5.19 -14.93 -6.39
N ASN A 212 4.00 -14.66 -5.86
CA ASN A 212 3.28 -15.65 -5.06
C ASN A 212 2.37 -16.52 -5.96
N LYS A 213 1.80 -17.60 -5.41
CA LYS A 213 0.91 -18.51 -6.16
C LYS A 213 -0.32 -17.81 -6.73
N ARG A 214 -0.86 -16.79 -6.05
CA ARG A 214 -2.03 -16.02 -6.49
C ARG A 214 -1.68 -15.18 -7.71
N PHE A 215 -0.54 -14.49 -7.68
CA PHE A 215 0.01 -13.73 -8.79
C PHE A 215 0.19 -14.61 -10.02
N LEU A 216 0.86 -15.76 -9.87
CA LEU A 216 1.10 -16.69 -10.98
C LEU A 216 -0.19 -17.23 -11.61
N LYS A 217 -1.23 -17.47 -10.80
CA LYS A 217 -2.56 -17.89 -11.29
C LYS A 217 -3.32 -16.78 -12.00
N SER A 218 -3.08 -15.52 -11.64
CA SER A 218 -3.75 -14.35 -12.21
C SER A 218 -3.17 -13.89 -13.55
N LEU A 219 -2.01 -14.41 -13.95
CA LEU A 219 -1.41 -14.14 -15.26
C LEU A 219 -2.32 -14.70 -16.36
N ASN A 220 -2.95 -13.79 -17.12
CA ASN A 220 -3.69 -14.16 -18.32
C ASN A 220 -2.72 -14.56 -19.46
N ARG A 221 -3.23 -15.30 -20.45
CA ARG A 221 -2.45 -15.80 -21.60
C ARG A 221 -1.64 -14.71 -22.30
N GLU A 222 -2.21 -13.50 -22.41
CA GLU A 222 -1.66 -12.36 -23.13
C GLU A 222 -0.77 -11.45 -22.26
N ARG A 223 -0.72 -11.66 -20.94
CA ARG A 223 0.07 -10.87 -19.97
C ARG A 223 -0.07 -9.36 -20.17
N THR A 224 -1.26 -8.94 -20.50
CA THR A 224 -1.62 -7.53 -20.72
C THR A 224 -2.35 -6.96 -19.51
N PHE A 225 -2.91 -7.81 -18.66
CA PHE A 225 -3.69 -7.38 -17.51
C PHE A 225 -3.64 -8.39 -16.39
N ILE A 226 -3.35 -7.90 -15.19
CA ILE A 226 -3.53 -8.60 -13.93
C ILE A 226 -4.43 -7.73 -13.05
N SER A 227 -5.46 -8.33 -12.45
CA SER A 227 -6.32 -7.60 -11.51
C SER A 227 -5.55 -7.23 -10.24
N ARG A 228 -6.00 -6.18 -9.54
CA ARG A 228 -5.39 -5.73 -8.28
C ARG A 228 -5.29 -6.86 -7.24
N ASP A 229 -6.29 -7.74 -7.22
CA ASP A 229 -6.28 -8.96 -6.43
C ASP A 229 -5.06 -9.86 -6.68
N GLY A 230 -4.56 -9.94 -7.91
CA GLY A 230 -3.42 -10.78 -8.26
C GLY A 230 -2.09 -10.30 -7.67
N TYR A 231 -1.88 -8.98 -7.61
CA TYR A 231 -0.58 -8.41 -7.24
C TYR A 231 -0.52 -7.68 -5.90
N SER A 232 -1.65 -7.38 -5.25
CA SER A 232 -1.70 -6.62 -3.98
C SER A 232 -0.75 -7.18 -2.92
N ASP A 233 -0.80 -8.49 -2.68
CA ASP A 233 0.05 -9.15 -1.67
C ASP A 233 1.54 -9.00 -1.97
N SER A 234 1.92 -8.95 -3.26
CA SER A 234 3.31 -8.77 -3.68
C SER A 234 3.74 -7.32 -3.45
N ILE A 235 2.89 -6.34 -3.75
CA ILE A 235 3.16 -4.91 -3.48
C ILE A 235 3.36 -4.68 -1.98
N VAL A 236 2.45 -5.20 -1.14
CA VAL A 236 2.57 -5.09 0.32
C VAL A 236 3.90 -5.66 0.81
N LYS A 237 4.33 -6.83 0.29
CA LYS A 237 5.62 -7.43 0.64
C LYS A 237 6.81 -6.59 0.19
N ILE A 238 6.78 -6.03 -1.03
CA ILE A 238 7.83 -5.15 -1.54
C ILE A 238 7.96 -3.93 -0.62
N ILE A 239 6.87 -3.20 -0.37
CA ILE A 239 6.89 -1.98 0.47
C ILE A 239 7.44 -2.28 1.87
N ARG A 240 6.97 -3.36 2.51
CA ARG A 240 7.40 -3.73 3.88
C ARG A 240 8.86 -4.17 3.98
N SER A 241 9.51 -4.47 2.86
CA SER A 241 10.88 -4.97 2.81
C SER A 241 11.82 -4.10 1.98
N LEU A 242 11.42 -2.85 1.72
CA LEU A 242 12.29 -1.84 1.12
C LEU A 242 13.56 -1.66 1.96
N ASP A 243 14.69 -1.46 1.29
CA ASP A 243 15.93 -1.11 1.95
C ASP A 243 15.82 0.28 2.61
N LYS A 244 15.83 0.31 3.94
CA LYS A 244 15.74 1.55 4.73
C LYS A 244 16.97 2.44 4.57
N LYS A 245 18.09 1.92 4.08
CA LYS A 245 19.31 2.70 3.82
C LYS A 245 19.26 3.42 2.48
N ASP A 246 18.27 3.14 1.65
CA ASP A 246 18.09 3.82 0.37
C ASP A 246 17.80 5.32 0.61
N PRO A 247 18.50 6.24 -0.09
CA PRO A 247 18.33 7.67 0.12
C PRO A 247 16.91 8.19 -0.19
N TYR A 248 16.11 7.45 -0.95
CA TYR A 248 14.72 7.79 -1.27
C TYR A 248 13.71 7.07 -0.39
N PHE A 249 14.14 6.22 0.55
CA PHE A 249 13.24 5.48 1.43
C PHE A 249 12.24 6.41 2.16
N LEU A 250 12.74 7.43 2.87
CA LEU A 250 11.89 8.38 3.57
C LEU A 250 10.97 9.16 2.63
N LYS A 251 11.45 9.48 1.41
CA LYS A 251 10.61 10.15 0.40
C LYS A 251 9.41 9.28 0.02
N VAL A 252 9.61 7.97 -0.17
CA VAL A 252 8.52 7.02 -0.44
C VAL A 252 7.54 6.95 0.72
N ILE A 253 8.04 6.78 1.95
CA ILE A 253 7.19 6.71 3.15
C ILE A 253 6.34 7.97 3.30
N ASN A 254 6.96 9.15 3.20
CA ASN A 254 6.26 10.43 3.27
C ASN A 254 5.26 10.59 2.13
N SER A 255 5.61 10.18 0.91
CA SER A 255 4.70 10.28 -0.24
C SER A 255 3.44 9.44 -0.03
N ILE A 256 3.55 8.18 0.41
CA ILE A 256 2.38 7.33 0.70
C ILE A 256 1.51 7.96 1.79
N TYR A 257 2.12 8.56 2.82
CA TYR A 257 1.38 9.17 3.92
C TYR A 257 0.72 10.50 3.51
N ASP A 258 1.43 11.37 2.81
CA ASP A 258 0.96 12.71 2.49
C ASP A 258 -0.20 12.68 1.48
N SER A 259 -0.19 11.72 0.54
CA SER A 259 -1.29 11.49 -0.40
C SER A 259 -2.38 10.55 0.14
N ARG A 260 -2.46 10.30 1.46
CA ARG A 260 -3.40 9.32 2.05
C ARG A 260 -4.88 9.57 1.77
N ASN A 261 -5.24 10.81 1.44
CA ASN A 261 -6.61 11.23 1.11
C ASN A 261 -6.84 11.28 -0.41
N ASP A 262 -5.83 11.01 -1.22
CA ASP A 262 -5.92 11.06 -2.67
C ASP A 262 -6.52 9.76 -3.22
N ASN A 263 -7.37 9.88 -4.23
CA ASN A 263 -7.97 8.73 -4.91
C ASN A 263 -6.92 7.81 -5.59
N ASN A 264 -5.72 8.33 -5.86
CA ASN A 264 -4.62 7.62 -6.53
C ASN A 264 -3.61 6.99 -5.56
N ASN A 265 -3.99 6.79 -4.30
CA ASN A 265 -3.17 6.16 -3.26
C ASN A 265 -3.83 4.92 -2.70
N SER A 266 -3.90 3.87 -3.50
CA SER A 266 -4.40 2.58 -3.07
C SER A 266 -3.41 1.83 -2.19
N GLU A 267 -2.13 2.20 -2.18
CA GLU A 267 -1.14 1.70 -1.21
C GLU A 267 -1.61 1.93 0.23
N TRP A 268 -2.15 3.12 0.53
CA TRP A 268 -2.66 3.46 1.85
C TRP A 268 -3.85 2.59 2.28
N ASN A 269 -4.57 1.96 1.35
CA ASN A 269 -5.69 1.09 1.71
C ASN A 269 -5.25 -0.20 2.41
N PHE A 270 -3.99 -0.63 2.23
CA PHE A 270 -3.48 -1.84 2.87
C PHE A 270 -3.08 -1.58 4.32
N ILE A 271 -3.70 -2.27 5.28
CA ILE A 271 -3.43 -2.08 6.72
C ILE A 271 -1.96 -2.31 7.08
N ASP A 272 -1.30 -3.28 6.45
CA ASP A 272 0.11 -3.58 6.69
C ASP A 272 1.03 -2.49 6.10
N VAL A 273 0.59 -1.79 5.05
CA VAL A 273 1.30 -0.63 4.50
C VAL A 273 1.10 0.58 5.41
N LYS A 274 -0.13 0.84 5.89
CA LYS A 274 -0.39 1.90 6.89
C LYS A 274 0.50 1.72 8.12
N GLU A 275 0.54 0.53 8.69
CA GLU A 275 1.38 0.21 9.84
C GLU A 275 2.86 0.47 9.54
N PHE A 276 3.35 -0.02 8.39
CA PHE A 276 4.74 0.16 8.00
C PHE A 276 5.11 1.62 7.80
N VAL A 277 4.25 2.39 7.13
CA VAL A 277 4.45 3.83 6.91
C VAL A 277 4.46 4.57 8.24
N LEU A 278 3.46 4.37 9.10
CA LEU A 278 3.36 5.05 10.40
C LEU A 278 4.54 4.74 11.34
N LYS A 279 5.15 3.55 11.24
CA LYS A 279 6.34 3.18 12.03
C LYS A 279 7.65 3.76 11.50
N ASN A 280 7.70 4.23 10.25
CA ASN A 280 8.95 4.67 9.60
C ASN A 280 8.89 6.10 9.07
N ILE A 281 7.77 6.80 9.27
CA ILE A 281 7.61 8.18 8.85
C ILE A 281 8.44 9.10 9.76
N ASP A 282 9.03 10.14 9.19
CA ASP A 282 9.81 11.14 9.93
C ASP A 282 8.91 12.26 10.46
N LYS A 283 7.79 11.86 11.10
CA LYS A 283 6.78 12.74 11.66
C LYS A 283 6.24 12.15 12.94
N LYS A 284 5.98 12.99 13.94
CA LYS A 284 5.23 12.58 15.13
C LYS A 284 3.76 12.43 14.76
N ILE A 285 3.25 11.21 14.66
CA ILE A 285 1.86 10.94 14.27
C ILE A 285 1.08 10.39 15.46
N ILE A 286 -0.14 10.91 15.69
CA ILE A 286 -1.16 10.26 16.53
C ILE A 286 -2.31 9.84 15.62
N ILE A 287 -2.77 8.59 15.78
CA ILE A 287 -3.96 8.11 15.05
C ILE A 287 -5.26 8.38 15.83
N PHE A 288 -6.30 8.76 15.10
CA PHE A 288 -7.64 9.05 15.58
C PHE A 288 -8.67 8.21 14.83
N ASN A 289 -9.76 7.89 15.50
CA ASN A 289 -10.94 7.34 14.85
C ASN A 289 -11.80 8.49 14.30
N ASN A 290 -12.25 8.41 13.05
CA ASN A 290 -13.11 9.42 12.42
C ASN A 290 -14.41 9.68 13.20
N ASN A 291 -14.83 8.73 14.03
CA ASN A 291 -16.08 8.83 14.79
C ASN A 291 -15.90 9.48 16.18
N ASP A 292 -14.66 9.65 16.66
CA ASP A 292 -14.39 10.19 18.00
C ASP A 292 -14.42 11.72 17.99
N LYS A 293 -15.63 12.28 18.13
CA LYS A 293 -15.85 13.74 18.27
C LYS A 293 -15.57 14.28 19.67
N GLN A 294 -15.19 13.41 20.62
CA GLN A 294 -15.13 13.76 22.05
C GLN A 294 -13.79 14.36 22.50
N ASN A 295 -12.76 14.38 21.64
CA ASN A 295 -11.39 14.70 22.04
C ASN A 295 -10.84 16.04 21.52
N ALA A 296 -11.69 17.02 21.20
CA ALA A 296 -11.26 18.29 20.58
C ALA A 296 -10.19 19.06 21.38
N VAL A 297 -10.23 18.98 22.72
CA VAL A 297 -9.20 19.60 23.59
C VAL A 297 -7.86 18.88 23.44
N PHE A 298 -7.86 17.54 23.45
CA PHE A 298 -6.66 16.74 23.26
C PHE A 298 -6.08 16.81 21.85
N GLU A 299 -6.90 17.10 20.84
CA GLU A 299 -6.40 17.44 19.51
C GLU A 299 -5.55 18.72 19.52
N SER A 300 -5.95 19.73 20.31
CA SER A 300 -5.15 20.95 20.48
C SER A 300 -3.84 20.63 21.17
N TYR A 301 -3.88 19.93 22.32
CA TYR A 301 -2.67 19.55 23.05
C TYR A 301 -1.73 18.68 22.22
N ALA A 302 -2.25 17.74 21.43
CA ALA A 302 -1.44 16.93 20.53
C ALA A 302 -0.72 17.80 19.49
N LYS A 303 -1.41 18.78 18.89
CA LYS A 303 -0.78 19.71 17.93
C LYS A 303 0.26 20.60 18.59
N ASP A 304 -0.01 21.09 19.80
CA ASP A 304 0.93 21.92 20.57
C ASP A 304 2.21 21.15 20.92
N GLU A 305 2.11 19.84 21.18
CA GLU A 305 3.23 18.90 21.35
C GLU A 305 3.94 18.49 20.02
N GLY A 306 3.47 19.05 18.90
CA GLY A 306 4.04 18.85 17.57
C GLY A 306 3.61 17.58 16.85
N TYR A 307 2.51 16.94 17.26
CA TYR A 307 1.95 15.79 16.55
C TYR A 307 1.08 16.21 15.36
N GLU A 308 1.23 15.49 14.25
CA GLU A 308 0.27 15.51 13.14
C GLU A 308 -0.82 14.46 13.39
N LEU A 309 -2.08 14.85 13.17
CA LEU A 309 -3.23 13.99 13.43
C LEU A 309 -3.58 13.16 12.19
N CYS A 310 -3.68 11.84 12.37
CA CYS A 310 -4.04 10.89 11.33
C CYS A 310 -5.41 10.26 11.61
N TYR A 311 -6.42 10.70 10.87
CA TYR A 311 -7.80 10.22 11.01
C TYR A 311 -8.02 8.95 10.18
N LEU A 312 -8.53 7.90 10.82
CA LEU A 312 -8.77 6.58 10.25
C LEU A 312 -10.19 6.11 10.52
N ASN A 313 -10.70 5.21 9.67
CA ASN A 313 -11.95 4.51 9.95
C ASN A 313 -11.80 3.60 11.18
N ASN A 314 -12.91 3.27 11.85
CA ASN A 314 -12.92 2.46 13.07
C ASN A 314 -12.19 1.11 12.93
N LYS A 315 -12.34 0.45 11.77
CA LYS A 315 -11.71 -0.86 11.55
C LYS A 315 -10.18 -0.76 11.53
N ASP A 316 -9.65 0.21 10.79
CA ASP A 316 -8.21 0.43 10.68
C ASP A 316 -7.62 0.97 12.00
N TYR A 317 -8.34 1.87 12.69
CA TYR A 317 -7.95 2.36 14.01
C TYR A 317 -7.73 1.20 15.00
N ILE A 318 -8.75 0.34 15.19
CA ILE A 318 -8.67 -0.80 16.13
C ILE A 318 -7.55 -1.76 15.70
N ALA A 319 -7.40 -2.02 14.41
CA ALA A 319 -6.36 -2.92 13.91
C ALA A 319 -4.94 -2.40 14.19
N LEU A 320 -4.71 -1.09 14.03
CA LEU A 320 -3.40 -0.48 14.27
C LEU A 320 -3.11 -0.28 15.76
N GLU A 321 -4.13 0.05 16.56
CA GLU A 321 -4.02 0.11 18.02
C GLU A 321 -3.55 -1.24 18.58
N ASN A 322 -4.17 -2.35 18.14
CA ASN A 322 -3.76 -3.70 18.51
C ASN A 322 -2.33 -4.08 18.04
N ARG A 323 -1.78 -3.35 17.06
CA ARG A 323 -0.40 -3.52 16.55
C ARG A 323 0.59 -2.56 17.20
N GLY A 324 0.16 -1.82 18.22
CA GLY A 324 0.98 -0.90 19.02
C GLY A 324 1.28 0.43 18.33
N ILE A 325 0.45 0.87 17.38
CA ILE A 325 0.55 2.23 16.84
C ILE A 325 0.00 3.22 17.87
N TYR A 326 0.67 4.37 17.99
CA TYR A 326 0.33 5.40 18.97
C TYR A 326 -1.01 6.08 18.66
N THR A 327 -1.96 5.97 19.59
CA THR A 327 -3.35 6.43 19.43
C THR A 327 -3.64 7.64 20.30
N ILE A 328 -4.75 8.33 20.02
CA ILE A 328 -5.26 9.39 20.88
C ILE A 328 -5.51 8.92 22.32
N ASN A 329 -6.05 7.71 22.51
CA ASN A 329 -6.29 7.17 23.85
C ASN A 329 -4.99 6.98 24.62
N LYS A 330 -3.94 6.51 23.93
CA LYS A 330 -2.61 6.36 24.53
C LYS A 330 -1.99 7.72 24.84
N PHE A 331 -2.14 8.70 23.94
CA PHE A 331 -1.71 10.07 24.18
C PHE A 331 -2.41 10.68 25.40
N ILE A 332 -3.74 10.56 25.51
CA ILE A 332 -4.51 11.04 26.66
C ILE A 332 -3.95 10.43 27.94
N TYR A 333 -3.81 9.11 27.98
CA TYR A 333 -3.27 8.41 29.15
C TYR A 333 -1.87 8.92 29.54
N ASP A 334 -0.95 9.01 28.57
CA ASP A 334 0.42 9.46 28.84
C ASP A 334 0.46 10.93 29.28
N PHE A 335 -0.35 11.77 28.64
CA PHE A 335 -0.46 13.20 28.95
C PHE A 335 -1.05 13.41 30.35
N THR A 336 -2.16 12.77 30.68
CA THR A 336 -2.78 12.88 32.01
C THR A 336 -1.90 12.30 33.10
N SER A 337 -1.19 11.19 32.83
CA SER A 337 -0.33 10.55 33.83
C SER A 337 0.95 11.33 34.13
N SER A 338 1.40 12.18 33.20
CA SER A 338 2.59 13.02 33.35
C SER A 338 2.26 14.46 33.73
N TYR A 339 0.98 14.82 33.83
CA TYR A 339 0.54 16.16 34.13
C TYR A 339 0.77 16.47 35.62
N GLU A 340 1.69 17.39 35.90
CA GLU A 340 1.90 17.93 37.25
C GLU A 340 0.90 19.06 37.50
N THR A 341 0.07 18.92 38.52
CA THR A 341 -0.92 19.93 38.87
C THR A 341 -0.28 21.08 39.64
N GLN A 342 -0.64 22.31 39.27
CA GLN A 342 -0.23 23.51 40.02
C GLN A 342 -1.35 23.89 40.97
N GLU A 343 -1.07 23.79 42.28
CA GLU A 343 -1.99 24.22 43.33
C GLU A 343 -2.15 25.75 43.32
N ILE A 344 -3.40 26.21 43.34
CA ILE A 344 -3.77 27.60 43.58
C ILE A 344 -4.14 27.75 45.06
N LYS A 345 -3.64 28.82 45.67
CA LYS A 345 -3.94 29.14 47.07
C LYS A 345 -5.19 30.01 47.15
N GLU A 346 -5.95 29.88 48.24
CA GLU A 346 -7.24 30.56 48.41
C GLU A 346 -7.14 32.09 48.28
N TRP A 347 -5.98 32.70 48.60
CA TRP A 347 -5.76 34.14 48.46
C TRP A 347 -5.60 34.61 47.00
N ASP A 348 -5.44 33.69 46.05
CA ASP A 348 -5.39 33.97 44.61
C ASP A 348 -6.77 33.88 43.93
N PHE A 349 -7.83 33.56 44.70
CA PHE A 349 -9.21 33.52 44.21
C PHE A 349 -9.77 34.93 44.03
N ASN A 350 -10.57 35.11 42.98
CA ASN A 350 -11.39 36.31 42.84
C ASN A 350 -12.61 36.27 43.80
N THR A 351 -13.36 37.36 43.91
CA THR A 351 -14.48 37.46 44.86
C THR A 351 -15.60 36.45 44.60
N GLU A 352 -15.91 36.14 43.34
CA GLU A 352 -16.94 35.15 42.99
C GLU A 352 -16.46 33.73 43.28
N GLU A 353 -15.22 33.41 42.90
CA GLU A 353 -14.55 32.14 43.19
C GLU A 353 -14.52 31.87 44.70
N SER A 354 -14.11 32.86 45.50
CA SER A 354 -14.07 32.76 46.97
C SER A 354 -15.45 32.51 47.57
N ASN A 355 -16.47 33.27 47.15
CA ASN A 355 -17.84 33.09 47.65
C ASN A 355 -18.38 31.68 47.32
N ASN A 356 -18.17 31.21 46.09
CA ASN A 356 -18.62 29.90 45.66
C ASN A 356 -17.88 28.77 46.40
N TRP A 357 -16.57 28.93 46.64
CA TRP A 357 -15.76 28.00 47.41
C TRP A 357 -16.22 27.92 48.86
N ASP A 358 -16.34 29.06 49.55
CA ASP A 358 -16.76 29.13 50.95
C ASP A 358 -18.16 28.52 51.15
N ASP A 359 -19.09 28.84 50.24
CA ASP A 359 -20.44 28.27 50.27
C ASP A 359 -20.44 26.76 50.05
N ALA A 360 -19.61 26.26 49.12
CA ALA A 360 -19.49 24.83 48.84
C ALA A 360 -18.90 24.09 50.05
N ILE A 361 -17.81 24.59 50.64
CA ILE A 361 -17.20 24.01 51.84
C ILE A 361 -18.17 24.06 53.03
N TYR A 362 -18.91 25.15 53.22
CA TYR A 362 -19.95 25.26 54.25
C TYR A 362 -21.06 24.20 54.04
N TYR A 363 -21.52 24.05 52.80
CA TYR A 363 -22.51 23.04 52.44
C TYR A 363 -22.01 21.62 52.75
N LEU A 364 -20.79 21.27 52.29
CA LEU A 364 -20.18 19.96 52.53
C LEU A 364 -19.98 19.68 54.02
N LYS A 365 -19.55 20.68 54.79
CA LYS A 365 -19.41 20.56 56.25
C LYS A 365 -20.73 20.17 56.88
N ASN A 366 -21.84 20.83 56.54
CA ASN A 366 -23.15 20.50 57.08
C ASN A 366 -23.65 19.13 56.59
N LEU A 367 -23.43 18.79 55.33
CA LEU A 367 -23.76 17.47 54.78
C LEU A 367 -23.02 16.35 55.51
N SER A 368 -21.73 16.54 55.82
CA SER A 368 -20.92 15.57 56.56
C SER A 368 -21.46 15.27 57.96
N LEU A 369 -22.19 16.19 58.60
CA LEU A 369 -22.78 15.94 59.92
C LEU A 369 -23.95 14.95 59.85
N LYS A 370 -24.66 14.90 58.71
CA LYS A 370 -25.80 14.02 58.44
C LYS A 370 -25.37 12.68 57.85
N TRP A 371 -24.36 12.69 56.97
CA TRP A 371 -23.90 11.50 56.27
C TRP A 371 -22.80 10.77 57.05
N LYS A 372 -23.15 9.65 57.71
CA LYS A 372 -22.28 8.95 58.67
C LYS A 372 -20.91 8.55 58.11
N LYS A 373 -20.84 8.05 56.86
CA LYS A 373 -19.58 7.67 56.21
C LYS A 373 -18.72 8.92 55.95
N PHE A 374 -19.31 9.95 55.36
CA PHE A 374 -18.63 11.21 55.09
C PHE A 374 -18.13 11.90 56.37
N LYS A 375 -18.91 11.86 57.47
CA LYS A 375 -18.53 12.41 58.78
C LYS A 375 -17.17 11.93 59.28
N ILE A 376 -16.88 10.65 59.07
CA ILE A 376 -15.65 10.01 59.55
C ILE A 376 -14.44 10.48 58.73
N LEU A 377 -14.66 10.77 57.46
CA LEU A 377 -13.60 11.08 56.49
C LEU A 377 -13.40 12.58 56.27
N TYR A 378 -14.42 13.42 56.50
CA TYR A 378 -14.39 14.85 56.18
C TYR A 378 -13.11 15.57 56.67
N ASN A 379 -12.73 15.38 57.93
CA ASN A 379 -11.54 16.02 58.51
C ASN A 379 -10.20 15.43 58.02
N LYS A 380 -10.23 14.31 57.30
CA LYS A 380 -9.06 13.67 56.70
C LYS A 380 -8.89 14.07 55.23
N ILE A 381 -9.96 14.56 54.60
CA ILE A 381 -9.93 14.96 53.20
C ILE A 381 -9.24 16.32 53.10
N ASN A 382 -8.23 16.38 52.23
CA ASN A 382 -7.56 17.61 51.85
C ASN A 382 -8.17 18.11 50.53
N PHE A 383 -8.88 19.23 50.57
CA PHE A 383 -9.43 19.87 49.38
C PHE A 383 -8.42 20.89 48.87
N ILE A 384 -8.01 20.76 47.61
CA ILE A 384 -7.14 21.73 46.96
C ILE A 384 -7.74 22.17 45.63
N VAL A 385 -7.40 23.40 45.21
CA VAL A 385 -7.77 23.92 43.90
C VAL A 385 -6.52 23.92 43.03
N ILE A 386 -6.66 23.46 41.80
CA ILE A 386 -5.57 23.39 40.81
C ILE A 386 -5.91 24.28 39.62
N GLU A 387 -4.89 24.81 38.95
CA GLU A 387 -5.09 25.76 37.85
C GLU A 387 -5.89 25.17 36.68
N ASP A 388 -5.45 24.04 36.14
CA ASP A 388 -6.20 23.31 35.13
C ASP A 388 -5.88 21.82 35.18
N HIS A 389 -6.77 21.02 34.59
CA HIS A 389 -6.52 19.61 34.30
C HIS A 389 -7.07 19.26 32.91
N PRO A 390 -6.32 18.49 32.09
CA PRO A 390 -6.65 18.26 30.69
C PRO A 390 -7.93 17.44 30.45
N SER A 391 -8.28 16.49 31.33
CA SER A 391 -9.42 15.58 31.15
C SER A 391 -10.49 15.67 32.22
N ALA A 392 -10.24 16.38 33.32
CA ALA A 392 -11.06 16.25 34.53
C ALA A 392 -11.46 17.62 35.07
N LYS A 393 -12.52 17.62 35.87
CA LYS A 393 -12.98 18.78 36.65
C LYS A 393 -12.63 18.63 38.12
N GLY A 394 -12.57 17.39 38.58
CA GLY A 394 -12.07 16.98 39.89
C GLY A 394 -11.18 15.74 39.75
N ILE A 395 -10.31 15.52 40.73
CA ILE A 395 -9.44 14.34 40.79
C ILE A 395 -9.37 13.91 42.25
N THR A 396 -9.56 12.62 42.49
CA THR A 396 -9.37 12.01 43.80
C THR A 396 -8.08 11.19 43.84
N ASN A 397 -7.17 11.53 44.74
CA ASN A 397 -5.95 10.76 45.02
C ASN A 397 -5.85 10.44 46.51
N GLY A 398 -6.36 9.26 46.89
CA GLY A 398 -6.44 8.85 48.29
C GLY A 398 -7.37 9.76 49.10
N MET A 399 -6.80 10.57 49.98
CA MET A 399 -7.55 11.55 50.78
C MET A 399 -7.44 12.98 50.25
N GLN A 400 -6.79 13.19 49.11
CA GLN A 400 -6.70 14.50 48.46
C GLN A 400 -7.73 14.58 47.34
N ILE A 401 -8.55 15.64 47.37
CA ILE A 401 -9.49 15.99 46.30
C ILE A 401 -9.00 17.29 45.66
N GLU A 402 -8.66 17.22 44.38
CA GLU A 402 -8.21 18.36 43.58
C GLU A 402 -9.36 18.84 42.69
N ILE A 403 -9.64 20.14 42.70
CA ILE A 403 -10.70 20.75 41.87
C ILE A 403 -10.09 21.74 40.90
N VAL A 404 -10.47 21.65 39.63
CA VAL A 404 -10.01 22.61 38.61
C VAL A 404 -10.64 23.98 38.84
N ARG A 405 -9.81 25.04 38.84
CA ARG A 405 -10.20 26.44 39.08
C ARG A 405 -11.47 26.87 38.36
N LYS A 406 -11.62 26.47 37.09
CA LYS A 406 -12.80 26.82 36.26
C LYS A 406 -14.14 26.42 36.89
N CYS A 407 -14.18 25.38 37.72
CA CYS A 407 -15.39 24.95 38.42
C CYS A 407 -15.85 25.97 39.46
N LEU A 408 -14.94 26.79 40.01
CA LEU A 408 -15.29 27.83 41.00
C LEU A 408 -16.17 28.93 40.39
N ASN A 409 -16.21 29.09 39.07
CA ASN A 409 -17.08 30.06 38.38
C ASN A 409 -18.57 29.64 38.36
N ASN A 410 -18.89 28.40 38.74
CA ASN A 410 -20.26 27.91 38.79
C ASN A 410 -20.49 27.06 40.03
N LYS A 411 -21.14 27.63 41.04
CA LYS A 411 -21.43 26.97 42.31
C LYS A 411 -22.08 25.58 42.18
N LYS A 412 -23.02 25.40 41.23
CA LYS A 412 -23.69 24.11 41.03
C LYS A 412 -22.71 23.06 40.49
N GLU A 413 -21.88 23.47 39.55
CA GLU A 413 -20.84 22.61 38.98
C GLU A 413 -19.80 22.24 40.04
N LEU A 414 -19.30 23.24 40.80
CA LEU A 414 -18.37 23.03 41.91
C LEU A 414 -18.89 22.01 42.92
N ILE A 415 -20.10 22.20 43.43
CA ILE A 415 -20.71 21.28 44.41
C ILE A 415 -20.90 19.90 43.81
N SER A 416 -21.37 19.81 42.56
CA SER A 416 -21.55 18.52 41.88
C SER A 416 -20.23 17.77 41.72
N THR A 417 -19.16 18.46 41.32
CA THR A 417 -17.83 17.86 41.17
C THR A 417 -17.28 17.42 42.52
N LEU A 418 -17.31 18.28 43.55
CA LEU A 418 -16.87 17.92 44.89
C LEU A 418 -17.59 16.69 45.44
N LEU A 419 -18.92 16.61 45.29
CA LEU A 419 -19.70 15.47 45.77
C LEU A 419 -19.36 14.16 45.03
N HIS A 420 -19.09 14.26 43.73
CA HIS A 420 -18.64 13.13 42.92
C HIS A 420 -17.28 12.60 43.42
N GLU A 421 -16.30 13.50 43.61
CA GLU A 421 -14.97 13.14 44.15
C GLU A 421 -15.06 12.59 45.59
N ILE A 422 -15.93 13.15 46.44
CA ILE A 422 -16.19 12.61 47.78
C ILE A 422 -16.73 11.18 47.72
N CYS A 423 -17.54 10.85 46.72
CA CYS A 423 -18.04 9.48 46.55
C CYS A 423 -16.88 8.52 46.28
N HIS A 424 -15.90 8.88 45.43
CA HIS A 424 -14.68 8.07 45.24
C HIS A 424 -13.93 7.84 46.55
N VAL A 425 -13.77 8.89 47.38
CA VAL A 425 -13.11 8.76 48.69
C VAL A 425 -13.88 7.83 49.63
N ILE A 426 -15.21 7.91 49.65
CA ILE A 426 -16.05 7.11 50.55
C ILE A 426 -16.14 5.65 50.10
N SER A 427 -16.25 5.41 48.79
CA SER A 427 -16.46 4.08 48.23
C SER A 427 -15.16 3.35 47.88
N GLU A 428 -14.02 4.04 47.89
CA GLU A 428 -12.71 3.51 47.48
C GLU A 428 -12.76 2.76 46.13
N SER A 429 -13.54 3.28 45.19
CA SER A 429 -13.84 2.61 43.92
C SER A 429 -13.98 3.58 42.75
N ASP A 430 -13.71 3.06 41.56
CA ASP A 430 -13.76 3.79 40.29
C ASP A 430 -15.21 4.02 39.81
N ASP A 431 -15.36 4.95 38.86
CA ASP A 431 -16.63 5.26 38.20
C ASP A 431 -17.33 4.01 37.63
N GLY A 432 -18.66 3.98 37.74
CA GLY A 432 -19.50 2.92 37.16
C GLY A 432 -19.44 1.58 37.90
N THR A 433 -18.70 1.47 39.00
CA THR A 433 -18.77 0.30 39.90
C THR A 433 -20.06 0.33 40.73
N ILE A 434 -20.54 -0.85 41.18
CA ILE A 434 -21.77 -0.96 41.97
C ILE A 434 -21.63 -0.19 43.28
N GLU A 435 -20.44 -0.23 43.88
CA GLU A 435 -20.09 0.44 45.12
C GLU A 435 -20.14 1.96 44.96
N PHE A 436 -19.57 2.49 43.88
CA PHE A 436 -19.62 3.92 43.57
C PHE A 436 -21.03 4.41 43.27
N GLU A 437 -21.78 3.71 42.41
CA GLU A 437 -23.17 4.06 42.07
C GLU A 437 -24.10 4.01 43.29
N SER A 438 -23.88 3.05 44.19
CA SER A 438 -24.59 2.98 45.47
C SER A 438 -24.26 4.18 46.36
N CYS A 439 -22.99 4.62 46.37
CA CYS A 439 -22.55 5.79 47.12
C CYS A 439 -23.14 7.09 46.56
N LEU A 440 -23.15 7.27 45.24
CA LEU A 440 -23.83 8.40 44.58
C LEU A 440 -25.33 8.41 44.89
N THR A 441 -25.97 7.24 44.87
CA THR A 441 -27.41 7.12 45.21
C THR A 441 -27.68 7.49 46.67
N GLU A 442 -26.83 7.01 47.59
CA GLU A 442 -26.87 7.38 49.01
C GLU A 442 -26.68 8.90 49.19
N CYS A 443 -25.69 9.48 48.50
CA CYS A 443 -25.39 10.92 48.48
C CYS A 443 -26.61 11.74 48.05
N MET A 444 -27.26 11.38 46.94
CA MET A 444 -28.48 12.05 46.47
C MET A 444 -29.60 12.04 47.52
N GLY A 445 -29.75 10.96 48.28
CA GLY A 445 -30.70 10.89 49.38
C GLY A 445 -30.42 11.92 50.47
N TYR A 446 -29.15 12.10 50.85
CA TYR A 446 -28.75 13.11 51.84
C TYR A 446 -28.88 14.55 51.33
N ILE A 447 -28.66 14.78 50.03
CA ILE A 447 -28.86 16.09 49.39
C ILE A 447 -30.35 16.46 49.39
N ALA A 448 -31.24 15.51 49.10
CA ALA A 448 -32.69 15.76 49.08
C ALA A 448 -33.29 16.00 50.47
N ASP A 449 -32.64 15.51 51.53
CA ASP A 449 -33.00 15.74 52.94
C ASP A 449 -32.35 17.01 53.53
N TYR A 450 -31.61 17.77 52.71
CA TYR A 450 -30.99 19.04 53.08
C TYR A 450 -31.89 20.22 52.71
#